data_AF-A0A8I0L506-F1
#
_entry.id   AF-A0A8I0L506-F1
#
_cell.length_a   1.000
_cell.length_b   1.000
_cell.length_c   1.000
_cell.angle_alpha   90.00
_cell.angle_beta   90.00
_cell.angle_gamma   90.00
#
_symmetry.space_group_name_H-M   'P 1'
#
loop_
_entity.id
_entity.type
_entity.pdbx_description
1 polymer ?
#
loop_
_entity_poly.entity_id
_entity_poly.type
_entity_poly.pdbx_seq_one_letter_code
_entity_poly.pdbx_strand_id
1 'polypeptide(L)'
;AEKLHRQKGWKVGIITSVNLNHATPAAFYAHQPSRNNYYEIGEEMLNSGFEYFAGGALLKPAGPDGDRASIYDLAPGRGYRIIRTQADAEK
;
A
#
# COMPACT_ATOMS: atom_id res chain seq x y z
N ALA A 1 -12.19 5.53 0.41
CA ALA A 1 -11.45 6.76 0.03
C ALA A 1 -11.53 7.05 -1.47
N GLU A 2 -11.52 6.02 -2.32
CA GLU A 2 -11.54 6.14 -3.78
C GLU A 2 -12.61 7.07 -4.38
N LYS A 3 -13.84 7.05 -3.86
CA LYS A 3 -14.91 7.91 -4.39
C LYS A 3 -14.55 9.40 -4.25
N LEU A 4 -13.95 9.79 -3.12
CA LEU A 4 -13.51 11.17 -2.89
C LEU A 4 -12.34 11.52 -3.81
N HIS A 5 -11.37 10.61 -3.95
CA HIS A 5 -10.23 10.78 -4.85
C HIS A 5 -10.70 11.01 -6.30
N ARG A 6 -11.51 10.10 -6.83
CA ARG A 6 -11.99 10.17 -8.23
C ARG A 6 -12.98 11.30 -8.51
N GLN A 7 -13.92 11.56 -7.60
CA GLN A 7 -15.03 12.49 -7.88
C GLN A 7 -14.74 13.92 -7.45
N LYS A 8 -13.86 14.12 -6.46
CA LYS A 8 -13.55 15.44 -5.91
C LYS A 8 -12.09 15.86 -6.17
N GLY A 9 -11.27 14.98 -6.74
CA GLY A 9 -9.85 15.26 -6.99
C GLY A 9 -9.05 15.45 -5.71
N TRP A 10 -9.50 14.89 -4.60
CA TRP A 10 -8.82 15.02 -3.31
C TRP A 10 -7.62 14.07 -3.26
N LYS A 11 -6.51 14.60 -2.75
CA LYS A 11 -5.37 13.76 -2.37
C LYS A 11 -5.72 12.93 -1.14
N VAL A 12 -5.30 11.67 -1.12
CA VAL A 12 -5.56 10.68 -0.08
C VAL A 12 -4.25 10.18 0.49
N GLY A 13 -4.18 10.13 1.82
CA GLY A 13 -3.13 9.45 2.56
C GLY A 13 -3.70 8.41 3.51
N ILE A 14 -3.03 7.27 3.64
CA ILE A 14 -3.35 6.24 4.63
C ILE A 14 -2.20 6.20 5.65
N ILE A 15 -2.54 6.42 6.92
CA ILE A 15 -1.57 6.41 8.02
C ILE A 15 -2.06 5.45 9.10
N THR A 16 -1.20 4.57 9.56
CA THR A 16 -1.54 3.60 10.60
C THR A 16 -0.30 3.15 11.39
N SER A 17 -0.48 2.66 12.61
CA SER A 17 0.59 2.03 13.38
C SER A 17 0.76 0.54 13.07
N VAL A 18 -0.17 -0.09 12.35
CA VAL A 18 -0.10 -1.51 11.97
C VAL A 18 0.45 -1.69 10.55
N ASN A 19 0.60 -2.93 10.09
CA ASN A 19 1.01 -3.24 8.72
C ASN A 19 0.07 -2.59 7.71
N LEU A 20 0.61 -1.97 6.66
CA LEU A 20 -0.18 -1.22 5.69
C LEU A 20 -1.26 -2.06 5.00
N ASN A 21 -1.00 -3.35 4.74
CA ASN A 21 -1.94 -4.31 4.15
C ASN A 21 -2.74 -5.11 5.18
N HIS A 22 -2.79 -4.66 6.44
CA HIS A 22 -3.74 -5.17 7.41
C HIS A 22 -5.18 -4.74 7.07
N ALA A 23 -6.18 -5.44 7.64
CA ALA A 23 -7.58 -5.27 7.25
C ALA A 23 -8.10 -3.82 7.36
N THR A 24 -7.81 -3.12 8.47
CA THR A 24 -8.30 -1.75 8.71
C THR A 24 -7.83 -0.75 7.65
N PRO A 25 -6.52 -0.60 7.37
CA PRO A 25 -6.08 0.27 6.27
C PRO A 25 -6.50 -0.27 4.89
N ALA A 26 -6.44 -1.59 4.65
CA ALA A 26 -6.76 -2.20 3.36
C ALA A 26 -8.18 -1.91 2.87
N ALA A 27 -9.15 -1.84 3.78
CA ALA A 27 -10.55 -1.56 3.44
C ALA A 27 -10.77 -0.22 2.71
N PHE A 28 -9.78 0.69 2.71
CA PHE A 28 -9.88 1.98 2.03
C PHE A 28 -9.44 1.97 0.56
N TYR A 29 -8.63 0.97 0.16
CA TYR A 29 -7.92 0.95 -1.12
C TYR A 29 -7.87 -0.43 -1.81
N ALA A 30 -8.30 -1.51 -1.17
CA ALA A 30 -8.25 -2.86 -1.71
C ALA A 30 -9.59 -3.60 -1.63
N HIS A 31 -9.84 -4.47 -2.60
CA HIS A 31 -11.07 -5.25 -2.80
C HIS A 31 -10.75 -6.73 -2.98
N GLN A 32 -10.38 -7.38 -1.88
CA GLN A 32 -10.04 -8.81 -1.87
C GLN A 32 -11.11 -9.63 -1.12
N PRO A 33 -11.40 -10.87 -1.55
CA PRO A 33 -12.39 -11.73 -0.90
C PRO A 33 -11.95 -12.19 0.50
N SER A 34 -10.64 -12.17 0.75
CA SER A 34 -10.05 -12.56 2.02
C SER A 34 -9.03 -11.53 2.48
N ARG A 35 -9.13 -11.15 3.76
CA ARG A 35 -8.13 -10.28 4.43
C ARG A 35 -6.73 -10.89 4.49
N ASN A 36 -6.58 -12.18 4.18
CA ASN A 36 -5.31 -12.90 4.21
C ASN A 36 -4.56 -12.86 2.86
N ASN A 37 -5.17 -12.29 1.81
CA ASN A 37 -4.56 -12.10 0.49
C ASN A 37 -3.58 -10.91 0.52
N TYR A 38 -2.61 -10.96 1.43
CA TYR A 38 -1.76 -9.82 1.77
C TYR A 38 -0.93 -9.30 0.59
N TYR A 39 -0.50 -10.20 -0.30
CA TYR A 39 0.27 -9.82 -1.47
C TYR A 39 -0.62 -9.06 -2.46
N GLU A 40 -1.79 -9.60 -2.80
CA GLU A 40 -2.77 -8.98 -3.70
C GLU A 40 -3.27 -7.64 -3.15
N ILE A 41 -3.53 -7.56 -1.84
CA ILE A 41 -3.84 -6.28 -1.16
C ILE A 41 -2.70 -5.28 -1.35
N GLY A 42 -1.44 -5.71 -1.27
CA GLY A 42 -0.27 -4.87 -1.50
C GLY A 42 -0.18 -4.38 -2.96
N GLU A 43 -0.54 -5.21 -3.94
CA GLU A 43 -0.60 -4.79 -5.35
C GLU A 43 -1.68 -3.73 -5.56
N GLU A 44 -2.88 -3.94 -5.00
CA GLU A 44 -3.97 -2.97 -5.05
C GLU A 44 -3.63 -1.67 -4.32
N MET A 45 -2.89 -1.73 -3.21
CA MET A 45 -2.38 -0.53 -2.53
C MET A 45 -1.61 0.36 -3.49
N LEU A 46 -0.66 -0.20 -4.25
CA LEU A 46 0.13 0.57 -5.21
C LEU A 46 -0.73 1.03 -6.40
N ASN A 47 -1.71 0.24 -6.82
CA ASN A 47 -2.58 0.56 -7.95
C ASN A 47 -3.73 1.54 -7.59
N SER A 48 -3.96 1.80 -6.29
CA SER A 48 -5.05 2.66 -5.81
C SER A 48 -4.95 4.11 -6.30
N GLY A 49 -3.75 4.56 -6.65
CA GLY A 49 -3.45 5.93 -7.05
C GLY A 49 -3.45 6.93 -5.90
N PHE A 50 -3.49 6.48 -4.64
CA PHE A 50 -3.41 7.37 -3.49
C PHE A 50 -2.00 7.90 -3.30
N GLU A 51 -1.89 9.13 -2.81
CA GLU A 51 -0.64 9.88 -2.83
C GLU A 51 0.33 9.48 -1.71
N TYR A 52 -0.16 8.87 -0.62
CA TYR A 52 0.68 8.59 0.54
C TYR A 52 0.25 7.39 1.37
N PHE A 53 1.23 6.59 1.78
CA PHE A 53 1.06 5.46 2.68
C PHE A 53 2.16 5.48 3.74
N ALA A 54 1.79 5.47 5.02
CA ALA A 54 2.73 5.35 6.13
C ALA A 54 2.20 4.40 7.21
N GLY A 55 3.04 3.46 7.61
CA GLY A 55 2.73 2.58 8.72
C GLY A 55 3.72 1.44 8.86
N GLY A 56 3.30 0.36 9.49
CA GLY A 56 4.09 -0.85 9.62
C GLY A 56 4.40 -1.47 8.26
N ALA A 57 5.51 -2.23 8.20
CA ALA A 57 5.93 -2.97 7.02
C ALA A 57 4.81 -3.88 6.49
N LEU A 58 4.84 -4.24 5.21
CA LEU A 58 3.84 -5.10 4.61
C LEU A 58 3.99 -6.53 5.13
N LEU A 59 2.86 -7.19 5.41
CA LEU A 59 2.81 -8.62 5.62
C LEU A 59 2.97 -9.33 4.28
N LYS A 60 3.78 -10.40 4.21
CA LYS A 60 4.02 -11.19 2.99
C LYS A 60 4.24 -10.31 1.74
N PRO A 61 5.28 -9.45 1.73
CA PRO A 61 5.52 -8.53 0.62
C PRO A 61 6.01 -9.25 -0.65
N ALA A 62 6.50 -10.48 -0.54
CA ALA A 62 6.87 -11.31 -1.69
C ALA A 62 5.69 -12.17 -2.14
N GLY A 63 5.67 -12.53 -3.43
CA GLY A 63 4.69 -13.44 -3.98
C GLY A 63 4.66 -14.77 -3.19
N PRO A 64 3.49 -15.39 -3.01
CA PRO A 64 3.32 -16.62 -2.25
C PRO A 64 4.20 -17.76 -2.76
N ASP A 65 4.46 -17.81 -4.08
CA ASP A 65 5.25 -18.86 -4.74
C ASP A 65 6.71 -18.44 -5.00
N GLY A 66 7.12 -17.24 -4.55
CA GLY A 66 8.48 -16.71 -4.74
C GLY A 66 8.83 -16.35 -6.19
N ASP A 67 7.87 -16.42 -7.09
CA ASP A 67 7.98 -16.13 -8.52
C ASP A 67 7.72 -14.65 -8.86
N ARG A 68 7.02 -13.94 -7.98
CA ARG A 68 6.69 -12.51 -8.15
C ARG A 68 7.63 -11.63 -7.34
N ALA A 69 8.00 -10.49 -7.94
CA ALA A 69 8.77 -9.45 -7.29
C ALA A 69 8.08 -8.95 -6.01
N SER A 70 8.86 -8.45 -5.05
CA SER A 70 8.27 -7.90 -3.83
C SER A 70 7.42 -6.67 -4.15
N ILE A 71 6.36 -6.42 -3.37
CA ILE A 71 5.59 -5.17 -3.44
C ILE A 71 6.53 -3.95 -3.30
N TYR A 72 7.61 -4.08 -2.53
CA TYR A 72 8.61 -3.02 -2.43
C TYR A 72 9.39 -2.79 -3.73
N ASP A 73 9.74 -3.85 -4.46
CA ASP A 73 10.46 -3.72 -5.73
C ASP A 73 9.56 -3.14 -6.83
N LEU A 74 8.25 -3.40 -6.70
CA LEU A 74 7.20 -2.93 -7.59
C LEU A 74 6.80 -1.46 -7.36
N ALA A 75 7.06 -0.89 -6.18
CA ALA A 75 6.59 0.43 -5.79
C ALA A 75 7.19 1.60 -6.60
N PRO A 76 8.51 1.64 -6.90
CA PRO A 76 9.08 2.71 -7.72
C PRO A 76 8.48 2.79 -9.13
N GLY A 77 8.22 1.64 -9.75
CA GLY A 77 7.57 1.57 -11.07
C GLY A 77 6.12 2.06 -11.09
N ARG A 78 5.50 2.19 -9.92
CA ARG A 78 4.15 2.74 -9.72
C ARG A 78 4.16 4.16 -9.15
N GLY A 79 5.32 4.83 -9.16
CA GLY A 79 5.46 6.22 -8.75
C GLY A 79 5.67 6.46 -7.26
N TYR A 80 5.94 5.40 -6.47
CA TYR A 80 6.16 5.53 -5.02
C TYR A 80 7.65 5.49 -4.66
N ARG A 81 8.07 6.42 -3.81
CA ARG A 81 9.35 6.36 -3.10
C ARG A 81 9.19 5.59 -1.80
N ILE A 82 10.05 4.61 -1.54
CA ILE A 82 10.02 3.84 -0.29
C ILE A 82 10.92 4.51 0.74
N ILE A 83 10.36 4.72 1.93
CA ILE A 83 11.04 5.28 3.09
C ILE A 83 10.93 4.28 4.24
N ARG A 84 12.06 3.95 4.87
CA ARG A 84 12.14 2.93 5.94
C ARG A 84 12.56 3.47 7.29
N THR A 85 13.17 4.65 7.31
CA THR A 85 13.65 5.29 8.54
C THR A 85 13.05 6.69 8.66
N GLN A 86 12.90 7.17 9.88
CA GLN A 86 12.49 8.55 10.13
C GLN A 86 13.46 9.55 9.49
N ALA A 87 14.77 9.29 9.61
CA ALA A 87 15.80 10.15 9.04
C ALA A 87 15.69 10.28 7.50
N ASP A 88 15.17 9.26 6.81
CA ASP A 88 14.92 9.34 5.37
C ASP A 88 13.59 10.04 5.03
N ALA A 89 12.64 10.07 5.95
CA ALA A 89 11.38 10.81 5.79
C ALA A 89 11.55 12.32 5.94
N GLU A 90 12.56 12.74 6.71
CA GLU A 90 12.89 14.15 6.94
C GLU A 90 13.67 14.81 5.78
N LYS A 91 14.00 14.03 4.73
CA LYS A 91 14.71 14.46 3.50
C LYS A 91 13.77 14.60 2.30
#